data_AF-A0A958LBB1-F1
#
_entry.id   AF-A0A958LBB1-F1
#
_cell.length_a   1.000
_cell.length_b   1.000
_cell.length_c   1.000
_cell.angle_alpha   90.00
_cell.angle_beta   90.00
_cell.angle_gamma   90.00
#
_symmetry.space_group_name_H-M   'P 1'
#
loop_
_entity.id
_entity.type
_entity.pdbx_description
1 polymer ?
#
loop_
_entity_poly.entity_id
_entity_poly.type
_entity_poly.pdbx_seq_one_letter_code
_entity_poly.pdbx_strand_id
1 'polypeptide(L)'
;MNRHPLLLVCSLAVLATVLVGRAAAGDLKSDMQQAYKASVELFEYVWEPEAFLAKKNEQEISRRLSQLSHNFHQVRQDAPLSMFEPGFRVALEVQEALLQDIKTRFDNGAKEYALWRLRGMVRNCVGCHTRYDVSVDFSGSAPKHESPSFEGKFAEAEFLMATRQFDRASERFYSLATQAGTKDISGADAFRALKMWLVIEVRVKDRLKQAAAQLSKLADNRAFSENRREAISQWIKDLRSLSKDEKKAADPVAYAAELLEPTKDAVQIDVHEQHLVKSLKATALLHLALQQKLPTAKHREASLLLALAYHRIPIQSFEVFRELYLEQTIREFPQTPEAQQAFVLYQEYIEFVNSGSSGLHLEPEDQQKLQELRRLAFGKPALVVPDTFRMIQ
;
A
#
# COMPACT_ATOMS: atom_id res chain seq x y z
N MET A 1 -71.47 -53.67 -22.67
CA MET A 1 -71.03 -52.85 -21.52
C MET A 1 -69.51 -52.72 -21.55
N ASN A 2 -69.09 -51.51 -21.91
CA ASN A 2 -67.78 -50.87 -21.91
C ASN A 2 -66.64 -51.54 -21.12
N ARG A 3 -65.50 -51.79 -21.80
CA ARG A 3 -64.16 -51.64 -21.21
C ARG A 3 -63.23 -51.00 -22.24
N HIS A 4 -62.71 -49.82 -21.88
CA HIS A 4 -61.81 -48.96 -22.64
C HIS A 4 -60.37 -49.51 -22.66
N PRO A 5 -59.54 -49.15 -23.66
CA PRO A 5 -58.11 -49.44 -23.64
C PRO A 5 -57.34 -48.41 -22.79
N LEU A 6 -56.44 -48.91 -21.94
CA LEU A 6 -55.48 -48.12 -21.17
C LEU A 6 -54.44 -47.48 -22.11
N LEU A 7 -54.39 -46.15 -22.14
CA LEU A 7 -53.31 -45.36 -22.72
C LEU A 7 -52.13 -45.32 -21.73
N LEU A 8 -51.02 -45.97 -22.10
CA LEU A 8 -49.74 -45.89 -21.41
C LEU A 8 -49.02 -44.61 -21.87
N VAL A 9 -49.06 -43.55 -21.05
CA VAL A 9 -48.31 -42.32 -21.31
C VAL A 9 -46.89 -42.49 -20.75
N CYS A 10 -45.91 -42.67 -21.66
CA CYS A 10 -44.49 -42.59 -21.35
C CYS A 10 -44.11 -41.13 -21.03
N SER A 11 -44.00 -40.81 -19.74
CA SER A 11 -43.38 -39.56 -19.28
C SER A 11 -41.86 -39.67 -19.45
N LEU A 12 -41.32 -39.17 -20.57
CA LEU A 12 -39.89 -38.87 -20.72
C LEU A 12 -39.54 -37.72 -19.77
N ALA A 13 -38.94 -38.04 -18.62
CA ALA A 13 -38.25 -37.07 -17.80
C ALA A 13 -36.94 -36.68 -18.50
N VAL A 14 -36.94 -35.56 -19.21
CA VAL A 14 -35.71 -34.92 -19.71
C VAL A 14 -34.96 -34.36 -18.50
N LEU A 15 -33.98 -35.12 -18.01
CA LEU A 15 -32.99 -34.65 -17.05
C LEU A 15 -32.09 -33.63 -17.79
N ALA A 16 -32.49 -32.36 -17.80
CA ALA A 16 -31.63 -31.27 -18.24
C ALA A 16 -30.48 -31.16 -17.24
N THR A 17 -29.36 -31.82 -17.56
CA THR A 17 -28.11 -31.66 -16.83
C THR A 17 -27.62 -30.25 -17.14
N VAL A 18 -27.91 -29.30 -16.26
CA VAL A 18 -27.28 -27.99 -16.28
C VAL A 18 -25.81 -28.24 -15.92
N LEU A 19 -25.00 -28.48 -16.94
CA LEU A 19 -23.56 -28.31 -16.87
C LEU A 19 -23.33 -26.83 -16.58
N VAL A 20 -23.36 -26.48 -15.30
CA VAL A 20 -22.74 -25.24 -14.82
C VAL A 20 -21.27 -25.41 -15.12
N GLY A 21 -20.85 -24.97 -16.31
CA GLY A 21 -19.45 -24.81 -16.65
C GLY A 21 -18.86 -23.93 -15.58
N ARG A 22 -18.10 -24.52 -14.65
CA ARG A 22 -17.17 -23.75 -13.83
C ARG A 22 -16.26 -23.05 -14.83
N ALA A 23 -16.45 -21.74 -14.98
CA ALA A 23 -15.45 -20.90 -15.61
C ALA A 23 -14.12 -21.27 -14.95
N ALA A 24 -13.12 -21.63 -15.75
CA ALA A 24 -11.79 -21.90 -15.24
C ALA A 24 -11.39 -20.69 -14.39
N ALA A 25 -11.01 -20.92 -13.13
CA ALA A 25 -10.46 -19.86 -12.29
C ALA A 25 -9.37 -19.15 -13.10
N GLY A 26 -9.47 -17.83 -13.25
CA GLY A 26 -8.52 -17.08 -14.06
C GLY A 26 -7.10 -17.28 -13.56
N ASP A 27 -6.15 -17.22 -14.48
CA ASP A 27 -4.74 -17.31 -14.12
C ASP A 27 -4.29 -15.93 -13.61
N LEU A 28 -4.34 -15.73 -12.29
CA LEU A 28 -3.88 -14.50 -11.62
C LEU A 28 -2.52 -14.01 -12.13
N LYS A 29 -1.61 -14.92 -12.49
CA LYS A 29 -0.32 -14.57 -13.09
C LYS A 29 -0.50 -13.91 -14.44
N SER A 30 -1.36 -14.45 -15.30
CA SER A 30 -1.72 -13.87 -16.59
C SER A 30 -2.34 -12.48 -16.44
N ASP A 31 -3.29 -12.30 -15.51
CA ASP A 31 -3.94 -11.00 -15.32
C ASP A 31 -2.97 -9.93 -14.82
N MET A 32 -2.08 -10.31 -13.90
CA MET A 32 -1.00 -9.43 -13.45
C MET A 32 0.01 -9.11 -14.56
N GLN A 33 0.33 -10.05 -15.45
CA GLN A 33 1.16 -9.79 -16.63
C GLN A 33 0.48 -8.82 -17.61
N GLN A 34 -0.83 -8.94 -17.80
CA GLN A 34 -1.61 -8.02 -18.62
C GLN A 34 -1.68 -6.63 -17.98
N ALA A 35 -1.89 -6.54 -16.66
CA ALA A 35 -1.86 -5.28 -15.91
C ALA A 35 -0.47 -4.61 -16.00
N TYR A 36 0.60 -5.40 -15.90
CA TYR A 36 1.97 -4.93 -16.09
C TYR A 36 2.19 -4.36 -17.48
N LYS A 37 1.81 -5.10 -18.54
CA LYS A 37 1.96 -4.63 -19.92
C LYS A 37 1.23 -3.30 -20.15
N ALA A 38 -0.04 -3.23 -19.72
CA ALA A 38 -0.83 -2.01 -19.83
C ALA A 38 -0.21 -0.84 -19.04
N SER A 39 0.38 -1.12 -17.87
CA SER A 39 1.12 -0.13 -17.09
C SER A 39 2.37 0.36 -17.83
N VAL A 40 3.22 -0.52 -18.37
CA VAL A 40 4.41 -0.12 -19.15
C VAL A 40 4.02 0.81 -20.30
N GLU A 41 3.02 0.42 -21.09
CA GLU A 41 2.55 1.19 -22.25
C GLU A 41 1.94 2.54 -21.83
N LEU A 42 1.19 2.57 -20.74
CA LEU A 42 0.60 3.82 -20.23
C LEU A 42 1.66 4.77 -19.66
N PHE A 43 2.70 4.23 -19.02
CA PHE A 43 3.74 5.01 -18.36
C PHE A 43 4.69 5.72 -19.32
N GLU A 44 4.73 5.32 -20.60
CA GLU A 44 5.37 6.10 -21.67
C GLU A 44 4.80 7.53 -21.74
N TYR A 45 3.49 7.71 -21.49
CA TYR A 45 2.86 9.03 -21.46
C TYR A 45 3.01 9.73 -20.12
N VAL A 46 3.05 8.98 -19.01
CA VAL A 46 3.09 9.52 -17.65
C VAL A 46 4.33 10.38 -17.40
N TRP A 47 5.43 10.06 -18.09
CA TRP A 47 6.72 10.75 -17.93
C TRP A 47 6.88 11.96 -18.84
N GLU A 48 6.02 12.09 -19.84
CA GLU A 48 5.98 13.21 -20.77
C GLU A 48 4.61 13.92 -20.67
N PRO A 49 4.46 14.92 -19.76
CA PRO A 49 3.19 15.63 -19.59
C PRO A 49 2.59 16.13 -20.91
N GLU A 50 3.42 16.66 -21.80
CA GLU A 50 2.99 17.13 -23.11
C GLU A 50 2.37 16.00 -23.94
N ALA A 51 2.96 14.81 -23.92
CA ALA A 51 2.42 13.64 -24.60
C ALA A 51 1.11 13.17 -23.95
N PHE A 52 0.99 13.18 -22.63
CA PHE A 52 -0.24 12.79 -21.94
C PHE A 52 -1.41 13.76 -22.23
N LEU A 53 -1.11 15.06 -22.32
CA LEU A 53 -2.11 16.11 -22.55
C LEU A 53 -2.47 16.26 -24.04
N ALA A 54 -1.63 15.78 -24.96
CA ALA A 54 -1.83 15.91 -26.39
C ALA A 54 -3.10 15.17 -26.88
N LYS A 55 -3.98 15.91 -27.56
CA LYS A 55 -5.25 15.38 -28.13
C LYS A 55 -5.04 14.16 -29.03
N LYS A 56 -3.93 14.10 -29.77
CA LYS A 56 -3.59 12.96 -30.64
C LYS A 56 -3.40 11.63 -29.89
N ASN A 57 -3.09 11.68 -28.59
CA ASN A 57 -2.83 10.50 -27.76
C ASN A 57 -4.05 10.11 -26.90
N GLU A 58 -5.12 10.91 -26.89
CA GLU A 58 -6.23 10.79 -25.97
C GLU A 58 -6.98 9.46 -26.08
N GLN A 59 -7.26 9.02 -27.31
CA GLN A 59 -7.92 7.74 -27.56
C GLN A 59 -7.10 6.56 -27.06
N GLU A 60 -5.78 6.60 -27.28
CA GLU A 60 -4.88 5.54 -26.84
C GLU A 60 -4.76 5.51 -25.32
N ILE A 61 -4.58 6.66 -24.67
CA ILE A 61 -4.51 6.75 -23.20
C ILE A 61 -5.82 6.26 -22.55
N SER A 62 -6.99 6.68 -23.05
CA SER A 62 -8.29 6.24 -22.53
C SER A 62 -8.47 4.72 -22.70
N ARG A 63 -8.04 4.15 -23.83
CA ARG A 63 -8.03 2.70 -24.06
C ARG A 63 -7.13 1.97 -23.06
N ARG A 64 -5.92 2.49 -22.81
CA ARG A 64 -4.97 1.89 -21.84
C ARG A 64 -5.46 1.97 -20.41
N LEU A 65 -6.07 3.09 -20.00
CA LEU A 65 -6.70 3.23 -18.70
C LEU A 65 -7.84 2.22 -18.51
N SER A 66 -8.68 2.04 -19.54
CA SER A 66 -9.77 1.06 -19.53
C SER A 66 -9.24 -0.38 -19.42
N GLN A 67 -8.20 -0.71 -20.19
CA GLN A 67 -7.56 -2.02 -20.13
C GLN A 67 -6.95 -2.27 -18.75
N LEU A 68 -6.24 -1.29 -18.18
CA LEU A 68 -5.62 -1.43 -16.88
C LEU A 68 -6.67 -1.61 -15.76
N SER A 69 -7.74 -0.81 -15.79
CA SER A 69 -8.88 -0.96 -14.87
C SER A 69 -9.52 -2.34 -14.97
N HIS A 70 -9.78 -2.83 -16.19
CA HIS A 70 -10.32 -4.17 -16.41
C HIS A 70 -9.40 -5.27 -15.85
N ASN A 71 -8.08 -5.19 -16.11
CA ASN A 71 -7.13 -6.19 -15.63
C ASN A 71 -7.08 -6.23 -14.10
N PHE A 72 -7.10 -5.08 -13.41
CA PHE A 72 -7.15 -5.06 -11.94
C PHE A 72 -8.47 -5.59 -11.39
N HIS A 73 -9.59 -5.39 -12.10
CA HIS A 73 -10.86 -6.00 -11.75
C HIS A 73 -10.80 -7.54 -11.85
N GLN A 74 -10.20 -8.08 -12.93
CA GLN A 74 -9.99 -9.53 -13.06
C GLN A 74 -9.07 -10.08 -11.97
N VAL A 75 -7.94 -9.42 -11.72
CA VAL A 75 -7.04 -9.74 -10.61
C VAL A 75 -7.79 -9.85 -9.28
N ARG A 76 -8.72 -8.93 -8.98
CA ARG A 76 -9.53 -8.98 -7.75
C ARG A 76 -10.49 -10.17 -7.72
N GLN A 77 -11.03 -10.58 -8.86
CA GLN A 77 -11.92 -11.74 -8.97
C GLN A 77 -11.18 -13.06 -8.84
N ASP A 78 -10.00 -13.17 -9.46
CA ASP A 78 -9.23 -14.42 -9.55
C ASP A 78 -8.27 -14.62 -8.35
N ALA A 79 -7.96 -13.54 -7.64
CA ALA A 79 -7.29 -13.54 -6.36
C ALA A 79 -8.02 -14.47 -5.35
N PRO A 80 -7.44 -15.63 -4.97
CA PRO A 80 -8.13 -16.57 -4.09
C PRO A 80 -8.15 -16.04 -2.67
N LEU A 81 -9.33 -16.05 -2.03
CA LEU A 81 -9.55 -15.53 -0.68
C LEU A 81 -8.56 -16.04 0.38
N SER A 82 -8.01 -17.24 0.18
CA SER A 82 -7.03 -17.87 1.08
C SER A 82 -5.58 -17.42 0.89
N MET A 83 -5.25 -16.70 -0.20
CA MET A 83 -3.89 -16.20 -0.45
C MET A 83 -3.57 -14.88 0.27
N PHE A 84 -4.51 -14.31 1.02
CA PHE A 84 -4.35 -12.94 1.50
C PHE A 84 -4.14 -12.91 2.99
N GLU A 85 -2.89 -12.58 3.32
CA GLU A 85 -2.62 -11.69 4.43
C GLU A 85 -3.71 -10.60 4.49
N PRO A 86 -4.10 -10.17 5.70
CA PRO A 86 -4.85 -8.95 5.87
C PRO A 86 -4.44 -7.83 4.88
N GLY A 87 -5.39 -7.23 4.15
CA GLY A 87 -5.16 -5.96 3.45
C GLY A 87 -4.90 -6.04 1.96
N PHE A 88 -4.60 -7.22 1.39
CA PHE A 88 -4.38 -7.32 -0.06
C PHE A 88 -5.64 -7.01 -0.88
N ARG A 89 -6.78 -7.63 -0.51
CA ARG A 89 -8.06 -7.36 -1.20
C ARG A 89 -8.43 -5.88 -1.12
N VAL A 90 -8.25 -5.28 0.05
CA VAL A 90 -8.53 -3.87 0.27
C VAL A 90 -7.60 -2.99 -0.56
N ALA A 91 -6.31 -3.34 -0.65
CA ALA A 91 -5.38 -2.63 -1.53
C ALA A 91 -5.77 -2.74 -3.01
N LEU A 92 -6.29 -3.89 -3.47
CA LEU A 92 -6.85 -4.04 -4.82
C LEU A 92 -8.10 -3.18 -5.03
N GLU A 93 -9.00 -3.12 -4.04
CA GLU A 93 -10.20 -2.27 -4.10
C GLU A 93 -9.83 -0.78 -4.19
N VAL A 94 -8.87 -0.33 -3.38
CA VAL A 94 -8.34 1.04 -3.46
C VAL A 94 -7.69 1.31 -4.81
N GLN A 95 -6.96 0.35 -5.35
CA GLN A 95 -6.32 0.46 -6.66
C GLN A 95 -7.36 0.53 -7.80
N GLU A 96 -8.42 -0.27 -7.74
CA GLU A 96 -9.55 -0.24 -8.69
C GLU A 96 -10.28 1.11 -8.62
N ALA A 97 -10.60 1.58 -7.41
CA ALA A 97 -11.25 2.87 -7.21
C ALA A 97 -10.39 4.05 -7.72
N LEU A 98 -9.07 4.01 -7.49
CA LEU A 98 -8.13 5.01 -7.99
C LEU A 98 -8.10 5.02 -9.53
N LEU A 99 -8.04 3.85 -10.17
CA LEU A 99 -8.05 3.74 -11.63
C LEU A 99 -9.37 4.25 -12.23
N GLN A 100 -10.49 3.97 -11.56
CA GLN A 100 -11.78 4.47 -11.98
C GLN A 100 -11.86 6.00 -11.87
N ASP A 101 -11.37 6.60 -10.79
CA ASP A 101 -11.28 8.08 -10.66
C ASP A 101 -10.37 8.66 -11.74
N ILE A 102 -9.16 8.11 -11.96
CA ILE A 102 -8.25 8.56 -13.02
C ILE A 102 -8.96 8.56 -14.38
N LYS A 103 -9.63 7.46 -14.72
CA LYS A 103 -10.36 7.31 -15.98
C LYS A 103 -11.46 8.37 -16.11
N THR A 104 -12.32 8.48 -15.10
CA THR A 104 -13.43 9.45 -15.10
C THR A 104 -12.92 10.89 -15.24
N ARG A 105 -11.83 11.25 -14.55
CA ARG A 105 -11.25 12.58 -14.63
C ARG A 105 -10.61 12.84 -15.99
N PHE A 106 -9.92 11.86 -16.55
CA PHE A 106 -9.33 11.95 -17.88
C PHE A 106 -10.42 12.16 -18.96
N ASP A 107 -11.46 11.33 -18.95
CA ASP A 107 -12.56 11.40 -19.92
C ASP A 107 -13.36 12.72 -19.82
N ASN A 108 -13.40 13.34 -18.64
CA ASN A 108 -14.02 14.64 -18.41
C ASN A 108 -13.09 15.84 -18.72
N GLY A 109 -11.92 15.60 -19.30
CA GLY A 109 -10.96 16.65 -19.68
C GLY A 109 -10.06 17.15 -18.55
N ALA A 110 -10.20 16.65 -17.31
CA ALA A 110 -9.32 16.98 -16.18
C ALA A 110 -8.02 16.16 -16.24
N LYS A 111 -7.29 16.28 -17.35
CA LYS A 111 -6.16 15.41 -17.70
C LYS A 111 -4.94 15.63 -16.82
N GLU A 112 -4.67 16.85 -16.37
CA GLU A 112 -3.56 17.16 -15.45
C GLU A 112 -3.76 16.47 -14.09
N TYR A 113 -4.99 16.48 -13.59
CA TYR A 113 -5.35 15.77 -12.36
C TYR A 113 -5.23 14.25 -12.54
N ALA A 114 -5.74 13.72 -13.65
CA ALA A 114 -5.61 12.31 -13.98
C ALA A 114 -4.14 11.88 -14.07
N LEU A 115 -3.28 12.70 -14.69
CA LEU A 115 -1.83 12.48 -14.77
C LEU A 115 -1.19 12.47 -13.37
N TRP A 116 -1.51 13.45 -12.54
CA TRP A 116 -1.01 13.52 -11.16
C TRP A 116 -1.41 12.29 -10.35
N ARG A 117 -2.68 11.87 -10.41
CA ARG A 117 -3.18 10.66 -9.76
C ARG A 117 -2.50 9.40 -10.28
N LEU A 118 -2.33 9.30 -11.60
CA LEU A 118 -1.71 8.14 -12.24
C LEU A 118 -0.22 8.00 -11.87
N ARG A 119 0.51 9.11 -11.70
CA ARG A 119 1.86 9.08 -11.10
C ARG A 119 1.83 8.54 -9.68
N GLY A 120 0.85 8.96 -8.88
CA GLY A 120 0.64 8.46 -7.53
C GLY A 120 0.31 6.96 -7.46
N MET A 121 -0.33 6.41 -8.48
CA MET A 121 -0.76 5.01 -8.53
C MET A 121 0.40 4.00 -8.37
N VAL A 122 1.59 4.33 -8.85
CA VAL A 122 2.79 3.48 -8.69
C VAL A 122 3.06 3.17 -7.23
N ARG A 123 2.77 4.12 -6.34
CA ARG A 123 2.98 4.00 -4.90
C ARG A 123 2.14 2.90 -4.27
N ASN A 124 0.90 2.71 -4.75
CA ASN A 124 0.04 1.62 -4.31
C ASN A 124 0.60 0.26 -4.75
N CYS A 125 1.16 0.20 -5.96
CA CYS A 125 1.82 -1.00 -6.48
C CYS A 125 3.06 -1.35 -5.63
N VAL A 126 3.89 -0.35 -5.29
CA VAL A 126 5.03 -0.52 -4.36
C VAL A 126 4.57 -1.11 -3.03
N GLY A 127 3.46 -0.61 -2.48
CA GLY A 127 2.88 -1.13 -1.25
C GLY A 127 2.60 -2.62 -1.28
N CYS A 128 2.01 -3.13 -2.35
CA CYS A 128 1.73 -4.57 -2.50
C CYS A 128 2.99 -5.36 -2.88
N HIS A 129 3.79 -4.87 -3.82
CA HIS A 129 4.90 -5.63 -4.39
C HIS A 129 6.11 -5.74 -3.47
N THR A 130 6.23 -4.87 -2.47
CA THR A 130 7.24 -4.95 -1.40
C THR A 130 6.84 -5.86 -0.23
N ARG A 131 5.70 -6.56 -0.33
CA ARG A 131 5.20 -7.52 0.69
C ARG A 131 5.40 -8.97 0.30
N TYR A 132 5.12 -9.27 -0.97
CA TYR A 132 5.04 -10.65 -1.45
C TYR A 132 6.29 -11.02 -2.22
N ASP A 133 6.99 -12.04 -1.70
CA ASP A 133 7.97 -12.77 -2.47
C ASP A 133 7.24 -13.66 -3.48
N VAL A 134 7.28 -13.25 -4.74
CA VAL A 134 6.81 -14.09 -5.85
C VAL A 134 7.93 -14.16 -6.87
N SER A 135 8.09 -15.32 -7.48
CA SER A 135 9.15 -15.59 -8.46
C SER A 135 8.99 -14.85 -9.81
N VAL A 136 8.04 -13.92 -9.90
CA VAL A 136 7.76 -13.17 -11.11
C VAL A 136 8.34 -11.78 -10.97
N ASP A 137 9.55 -11.62 -11.48
CA ASP A 137 10.08 -10.32 -11.86
C ASP A 137 9.47 -9.95 -13.21
N PHE A 138 8.89 -8.75 -13.29
CA PHE A 138 8.45 -8.22 -14.57
C PHE A 138 9.66 -7.64 -15.30
N SER A 139 10.43 -8.52 -15.94
CA SER A 139 11.58 -8.14 -16.74
C SER A 139 11.12 -7.56 -18.07
N GLY A 140 11.04 -6.23 -18.13
CA GLY A 140 10.80 -5.47 -19.35
C GLY A 140 11.76 -4.28 -19.44
N SER A 141 11.90 -3.73 -20.64
CA SER A 141 12.59 -2.45 -20.80
C SER A 141 11.86 -1.38 -19.98
N ALA A 142 12.61 -0.62 -19.18
CA ALA A 142 12.08 0.63 -18.67
C ALA A 142 11.64 1.48 -19.88
N PRO A 143 10.59 2.31 -19.75
CA PRO A 143 10.18 3.18 -20.84
C PRO A 143 11.36 4.01 -21.36
N LYS A 144 11.34 4.25 -22.68
CA LYS A 144 12.52 4.66 -23.46
C LYS A 144 13.03 6.06 -23.16
N HIS A 145 12.22 6.89 -22.52
CA HIS A 145 12.50 8.29 -22.28
C HIS A 145 12.91 8.50 -20.82
N GLU A 146 14.18 8.82 -20.61
CA GLU A 146 14.68 9.29 -19.31
C GLU A 146 14.40 10.79 -19.19
N SER A 147 13.65 11.17 -18.15
CA SER A 147 13.46 12.58 -17.82
C SER A 147 14.70 13.11 -17.10
N PRO A 148 15.21 14.31 -17.43
CA PRO A 148 16.39 14.86 -16.76
C PRO A 148 16.07 15.38 -15.34
N SER A 149 14.80 15.65 -15.04
CA SER A 149 14.37 16.20 -13.74
C SER A 149 14.47 15.15 -12.63
N PHE A 150 14.57 15.62 -11.38
CA PHE A 150 14.51 14.74 -10.22
C PHE A 150 13.21 13.93 -10.20
N GLU A 151 12.06 14.57 -10.41
CA GLU A 151 10.72 13.98 -10.39
C GLU A 151 10.58 12.84 -11.38
N GLY A 152 11.13 13.01 -12.58
CA GLY A 152 11.08 11.97 -13.60
C GLY A 152 12.01 10.79 -13.27
N LYS A 153 13.24 11.05 -12.80
CA LYS A 153 14.16 10.00 -12.34
C LYS A 153 13.63 9.25 -11.11
N PHE A 154 12.98 9.96 -10.19
CA PHE A 154 12.34 9.40 -9.01
C PHE A 154 11.14 8.53 -9.40
N ALA A 155 10.30 8.99 -10.33
CA ALA A 155 9.19 8.22 -10.86
C ALA A 155 9.65 6.96 -11.62
N GLU A 156 10.77 7.03 -12.36
CA GLU A 156 11.41 5.86 -12.96
C GLU A 156 11.80 4.83 -11.89
N ALA A 157 12.43 5.28 -10.79
CA ALA A 157 12.81 4.40 -9.68
C ALA A 157 11.60 3.80 -8.96
N GLU A 158 10.52 4.57 -8.73
CA GLU A 158 9.25 4.06 -8.21
C GLU A 158 8.64 3.02 -9.15
N PHE A 159 8.71 3.23 -10.47
CA PHE A 159 8.21 2.28 -11.46
C PHE A 159 9.02 0.98 -11.47
N LEU A 160 10.36 1.07 -11.42
CA LEU A 160 11.22 -0.11 -11.27
C LEU A 160 10.85 -0.89 -10.01
N MET A 161 10.60 -0.20 -8.89
CA MET A 161 10.19 -0.81 -7.64
C MET A 161 8.79 -1.45 -7.73
N ALA A 162 7.82 -0.76 -8.33
CA ALA A 162 6.48 -1.27 -8.58
C ALA A 162 6.45 -2.45 -9.56
N THR A 163 7.51 -2.65 -10.35
CA THR A 163 7.63 -3.77 -11.29
C THR A 163 8.57 -4.85 -10.78
N ARG A 164 8.90 -4.81 -9.47
CA ARG A 164 9.80 -5.73 -8.75
C ARG A 164 11.25 -5.76 -9.24
N GLN A 165 11.68 -4.78 -10.02
CA GLN A 165 13.07 -4.61 -10.44
C GLN A 165 13.89 -3.94 -9.31
N PHE A 166 13.88 -4.55 -8.13
CA PHE A 166 14.32 -3.94 -6.87
C PHE A 166 15.80 -3.56 -6.86
N ASP A 167 16.67 -4.32 -7.52
CA ASP A 167 18.10 -3.98 -7.58
C ASP A 167 18.32 -2.71 -8.41
N ARG A 168 17.69 -2.61 -9.59
CA ARG A 168 17.73 -1.40 -10.42
C ARG A 168 17.09 -0.21 -9.70
N ALA A 169 15.95 -0.40 -9.04
CA ALA A 169 15.30 0.64 -8.26
C ALA A 169 16.20 1.13 -7.12
N SER A 170 16.85 0.21 -6.40
CA SER A 170 17.80 0.53 -5.33
C SER A 170 18.96 1.37 -5.84
N GLU A 171 19.59 0.96 -6.95
CA GLU A 171 20.67 1.70 -7.59
C GLU A 171 20.24 3.13 -7.96
N ARG A 172 19.07 3.27 -8.59
CA ARG A 172 18.51 4.58 -8.97
C ARG A 172 18.23 5.46 -7.76
N PHE A 173 17.53 4.97 -6.74
CA PHE A 173 17.22 5.75 -5.54
C PHE A 173 18.50 6.16 -4.78
N TYR A 174 19.48 5.25 -4.64
CA TYR A 174 20.74 5.58 -3.99
C TYR A 174 21.54 6.61 -4.79
N SER A 175 21.59 6.48 -6.12
CA SER A 175 22.23 7.47 -7.00
C SER A 175 21.63 8.86 -6.82
N LEU A 176 20.30 8.98 -6.75
CA LEU A 176 19.62 10.25 -6.48
C LEU A 176 19.98 10.80 -5.09
N ALA A 177 20.02 9.94 -4.06
CA ALA A 177 20.38 10.35 -2.71
C ALA A 177 21.83 10.87 -2.60
N THR A 178 22.77 10.30 -3.38
CA THR A 178 24.18 10.73 -3.38
C THR A 178 24.40 12.10 -4.03
N GLN A 179 23.44 12.60 -4.80
CA GLN A 179 23.49 13.90 -5.47
C GLN A 179 22.95 15.05 -4.62
N ALA A 180 22.74 14.83 -3.31
CA ALA A 180 22.25 15.85 -2.39
C ALA A 180 23.12 17.11 -2.42
N GLY A 181 22.51 18.27 -2.67
CA GLY A 181 23.20 19.56 -2.68
C GLY A 181 23.83 19.93 -4.03
N THR A 182 23.60 19.13 -5.07
CA THR A 182 23.86 19.54 -6.45
C THR A 182 22.84 20.60 -6.90
N LYS A 183 23.11 21.25 -8.03
CA LYS A 183 22.21 22.26 -8.61
C LYS A 183 20.79 21.73 -8.85
N ASP A 184 20.66 20.44 -9.16
CA ASP A 184 19.43 19.83 -9.63
C ASP A 184 18.68 19.02 -8.57
N ILE A 185 19.32 18.72 -7.41
CA ILE A 185 18.74 17.87 -6.36
C ILE A 185 18.96 18.49 -4.97
N SER A 186 17.86 18.92 -4.36
CA SER A 186 17.87 19.45 -3.00
C SER A 186 18.18 18.37 -1.96
N GLY A 187 18.58 18.79 -0.75
CA GLY A 187 18.72 17.87 0.37
C GLY A 187 17.40 17.20 0.79
N ALA A 188 16.24 17.78 0.49
CA ALA A 188 14.93 17.18 0.76
C ALA A 188 14.60 16.06 -0.22
N ASP A 189 14.88 16.32 -1.50
CA ASP A 189 14.71 15.37 -2.60
C ASP A 189 15.60 14.15 -2.43
N ALA A 190 16.88 14.37 -2.16
CA ALA A 190 17.81 13.30 -1.86
C ALA A 190 17.39 12.48 -0.63
N PHE A 191 16.88 13.13 0.41
CA PHE A 191 16.39 12.44 1.61
C PHE A 191 15.13 11.60 1.30
N ARG A 192 14.23 12.11 0.46
CA ARG A 192 13.06 11.36 -0.05
C ARG A 192 13.49 10.10 -0.79
N ALA A 193 14.49 10.20 -1.68
CA ALA A 193 15.06 9.05 -2.39
C ALA A 193 15.71 8.04 -1.44
N LEU A 194 16.43 8.53 -0.42
CA LEU A 194 17.07 7.69 0.58
C LEU A 194 16.07 6.84 1.38
N LYS A 195 14.90 7.39 1.71
CA LYS A 195 13.84 6.63 2.39
C LYS A 195 13.30 5.49 1.53
N MET A 196 13.07 5.73 0.24
CA MET A 196 12.62 4.68 -0.68
C MET A 196 13.68 3.60 -0.91
N TRP A 197 14.96 4.00 -0.98
CA TRP A 197 16.06 3.04 -1.01
C TRP A 197 16.08 2.15 0.24
N LEU A 198 15.87 2.72 1.44
CA LEU A 198 15.77 1.94 2.68
C LEU A 198 14.60 0.95 2.70
N VAL A 199 13.47 1.27 2.06
CA VAL A 199 12.37 0.30 1.89
C VAL A 199 12.90 -0.94 1.18
N ILE A 200 13.66 -0.78 0.10
CA ILE A 200 14.21 -1.92 -0.64
C ILE A 200 15.25 -2.66 0.21
N GLU A 201 16.22 -1.96 0.78
CA GLU A 201 17.31 -2.61 1.49
C GLU A 201 16.89 -3.32 2.78
N VAL A 202 15.94 -2.74 3.53
CA VAL A 202 15.55 -3.26 4.85
C VAL A 202 14.41 -4.24 4.74
N ARG A 203 13.36 -3.88 4.01
CA ARG A 203 12.10 -4.62 4.01
C ARG A 203 12.08 -5.70 2.93
N VAL A 204 12.63 -5.43 1.75
CA VAL A 204 12.56 -6.35 0.60
C VAL A 204 13.77 -7.26 0.51
N LYS A 205 14.98 -6.70 0.55
CA LYS A 205 16.23 -7.44 0.28
C LYS A 205 16.98 -7.86 1.55
N ASP A 206 16.64 -7.31 2.71
CA ASP A 206 17.28 -7.55 4.01
C ASP A 206 18.83 -7.39 3.99
N ARG A 207 19.35 -6.43 3.21
CA ARG A 207 20.79 -6.15 3.02
C ARG A 207 21.32 -5.17 4.06
N LEU A 208 21.06 -5.43 5.33
CA LEU A 208 21.28 -4.49 6.43
C LEU A 208 22.73 -4.00 6.56
N LYS A 209 23.71 -4.91 6.39
CA LYS A 209 25.15 -4.57 6.44
C LYS A 209 25.57 -3.63 5.30
N GLN A 210 25.13 -3.93 4.08
CA GLN A 210 25.40 -3.11 2.91
C GLN A 210 24.76 -1.72 3.07
N ALA A 211 23.49 -1.68 3.51
CA ALA A 211 22.79 -0.42 3.75
C ALA A 211 23.50 0.45 4.78
N ALA A 212 23.95 -0.13 5.91
CA ALA A 212 24.71 0.61 6.91
C ALA A 212 26.01 1.20 6.36
N ALA A 213 26.75 0.44 5.54
CA ALA A 213 27.97 0.90 4.90
C ALA A 213 27.71 2.03 3.88
N GLN A 214 26.65 1.91 3.08
CA GLN A 214 26.26 2.93 2.09
C GLN A 214 25.75 4.22 2.74
N LEU A 215 24.96 4.14 3.82
CA LEU A 215 24.52 5.31 4.59
C LEU A 215 25.66 6.03 5.29
N SER A 216 26.66 5.28 5.79
CA SER A 216 27.82 5.88 6.47
C SER A 216 28.57 6.86 5.56
N LYS A 217 28.52 6.68 4.23
CA LYS A 217 29.11 7.60 3.25
C LYS A 217 28.36 8.93 3.11
N LEU A 218 27.10 8.97 3.56
CA LEU A 218 26.20 10.12 3.44
C LEU A 218 25.99 10.86 4.78
N ALA A 219 26.43 10.28 5.90
CA ALA A 219 26.15 10.78 7.24
C ALA A 219 26.66 12.22 7.47
N ASP A 220 27.83 12.55 6.91
CA ASP A 220 28.45 13.88 7.04
C ASP A 220 28.08 14.85 5.92
N ASN A 221 27.15 14.48 5.02
CA ASN A 221 26.75 15.34 3.93
C ASN A 221 25.94 16.55 4.45
N ARG A 222 26.55 17.74 4.34
CA ARG A 222 25.97 19.01 4.82
C ARG A 222 24.74 19.48 4.03
N ALA A 223 24.44 18.87 2.88
CA ALA A 223 23.19 19.11 2.15
C ALA A 223 21.95 18.63 2.93
N PHE A 224 22.11 17.67 3.84
CA PHE A 224 21.06 17.28 4.77
C PHE A 224 21.02 18.24 5.97
N SER A 225 19.83 18.59 6.45
CA SER A 225 19.66 19.35 7.69
C SER A 225 20.15 18.53 8.90
N GLU A 226 20.35 19.19 10.05
CA GLU A 226 20.80 18.55 11.28
C GLU A 226 19.90 17.37 11.70
N ASN A 227 18.58 17.60 11.77
CA ASN A 227 17.59 16.56 12.11
C ASN A 227 17.68 15.35 11.15
N ARG A 228 17.98 15.57 9.86
CA ARG A 228 18.13 14.48 8.88
C ARG A 228 19.43 13.71 9.05
N ARG A 229 20.53 14.39 9.38
CA ARG A 229 21.80 13.71 9.73
C ARG A 229 21.68 12.91 11.02
N GLU A 230 20.91 13.40 11.98
CA GLU A 230 20.57 12.65 13.19
C GLU A 230 19.76 11.39 12.85
N ALA A 231 18.71 11.52 12.02
CA ALA A 231 17.94 10.39 11.53
C ALA A 231 18.83 9.36 10.80
N ILE A 232 19.70 9.80 9.89
CA ILE A 232 20.66 8.92 9.19
C ILE A 232 21.59 8.21 10.18
N SER A 233 22.10 8.91 11.18
CA SER A 233 22.97 8.33 12.22
C SER A 233 22.24 7.25 13.02
N GLN A 234 20.98 7.51 13.40
CA GLN A 234 20.13 6.54 14.08
C GLN A 234 19.82 5.33 13.18
N TRP A 235 19.54 5.54 11.89
CA TRP A 235 19.37 4.45 10.92
C TRP A 235 20.61 3.58 10.79
N ILE A 236 21.81 4.16 10.72
CA ILE A 236 23.07 3.41 10.67
C ILE A 236 23.23 2.54 11.93
N LYS A 237 22.93 3.10 13.11
CA LYS A 237 22.97 2.36 14.39
C LYS A 237 21.99 1.19 14.37
N ASP A 238 20.74 1.41 13.96
CA ASP A 238 19.72 0.38 13.92
C ASP A 238 20.06 -0.73 12.92
N LEU A 239 20.50 -0.38 11.70
CA LEU A 239 20.95 -1.35 10.69
C LEU A 239 22.10 -2.21 11.20
N ARG A 240 23.09 -1.61 11.87
CA ARG A 240 24.21 -2.34 12.47
C ARG A 240 23.74 -3.27 13.59
N SER A 241 22.85 -2.80 14.46
CA SER A 241 22.27 -3.62 15.53
C SER A 241 21.53 -4.81 14.97
N LEU A 242 20.59 -4.58 14.07
CA LEU A 242 19.78 -5.62 13.42
C LEU A 242 20.64 -6.61 12.62
N SER A 243 21.74 -6.15 12.01
CA SER A 243 22.63 -7.04 11.25
C SER A 243 23.47 -8.01 12.10
N LYS A 244 23.56 -7.74 13.41
CA LYS A 244 24.22 -8.61 14.41
C LYS A 244 23.22 -9.51 15.11
N ASP A 245 21.92 -9.23 14.95
CA ASP A 245 20.89 -10.01 15.59
C ASP A 245 20.70 -11.31 14.82
N GLU A 246 21.50 -12.31 15.17
CA GLU A 246 21.41 -13.66 14.60
C GLU A 246 20.12 -14.38 15.05
N LYS A 247 19.42 -13.82 16.05
CA LYS A 247 18.07 -14.26 16.40
C LYS A 247 17.12 -13.76 15.32
N LYS A 248 17.05 -14.48 14.20
CA LYS A 248 15.75 -14.64 13.53
C LYS A 248 14.83 -15.23 14.59
N ALA A 249 14.07 -14.39 15.27
CA ALA A 249 13.29 -14.84 16.39
C ALA A 249 12.41 -16.01 15.93
N ALA A 250 12.44 -17.10 16.70
CA ALA A 250 11.50 -18.20 16.53
C ALA A 250 10.05 -17.67 16.55
N ASP A 251 9.85 -16.49 17.14
CA ASP A 251 8.63 -15.72 17.13
C ASP A 251 8.80 -14.36 16.40
N PRO A 252 8.45 -14.26 15.10
CA PRO A 252 8.55 -12.99 14.36
C PRO A 252 7.61 -11.90 14.89
N VAL A 253 6.49 -12.25 15.53
CA VAL A 253 5.52 -11.28 16.07
C VAL A 253 6.06 -10.64 17.33
N ALA A 254 6.60 -11.45 18.25
CA ALA A 254 7.23 -10.93 19.46
C ALA A 254 8.42 -10.03 19.13
N TYR A 255 9.26 -10.42 18.16
CA TYR A 255 10.39 -9.59 17.75
C TYR A 255 9.94 -8.28 17.08
N ALA A 256 8.89 -8.31 16.25
CA ALA A 256 8.32 -7.08 15.72
C ALA A 256 7.79 -6.17 16.83
N ALA A 257 7.16 -6.73 17.87
CA ALA A 257 6.71 -5.96 19.04
C ALA A 257 7.90 -5.29 19.77
N GLU A 258 9.03 -5.97 19.94
CA GLU A 258 10.27 -5.40 20.50
C GLU A 258 10.83 -4.27 19.62
N LEU A 259 10.83 -4.45 18.29
CA LEU A 259 11.26 -3.38 17.37
C LEU A 259 10.35 -2.16 17.42
N LEU A 260 9.08 -2.40 17.73
CA LEU A 260 8.04 -1.40 17.87
C LEU A 260 7.85 -0.95 19.32
N GLU A 261 8.72 -1.35 20.27
CA GLU A 261 8.55 -1.13 21.71
C GLU A 261 7.97 0.28 21.99
N PRO A 262 7.01 0.38 22.92
CA PRO A 262 6.23 1.58 23.10
C PRO A 262 7.16 2.75 23.43
N THR A 263 7.17 3.77 22.57
CA THR A 263 7.30 5.13 23.09
C THR A 263 6.24 5.22 24.18
N LYS A 264 6.68 5.52 25.42
CA LYS A 264 5.86 5.38 26.64
C LYS A 264 4.51 6.12 26.57
N ASP A 265 4.36 7.00 25.59
CA ASP A 265 3.13 7.67 25.21
C ASP A 265 2.52 6.99 23.98
N ALA A 266 1.91 5.82 24.17
CA ALA A 266 1.22 5.07 23.10
C ALA A 266 0.06 5.83 22.43
N VAL A 267 -0.29 7.01 22.97
CA VAL A 267 -1.34 7.92 22.48
C VAL A 267 -0.77 8.98 21.53
N GLN A 268 0.54 9.25 21.56
CA GLN A 268 1.17 10.12 20.56
C GLN A 268 2.01 9.25 19.64
N ILE A 269 1.43 8.93 18.48
CA ILE A 269 2.16 8.17 17.46
C ILE A 269 3.14 9.13 16.80
N ASP A 270 4.33 9.17 17.38
CA ASP A 270 5.34 10.12 16.97
C ASP A 270 5.95 9.68 15.64
N VAL A 271 5.62 10.40 14.55
CA VAL A 271 6.12 10.11 13.20
C VAL A 271 7.55 10.64 13.07
N HIS A 272 8.47 9.97 13.75
CA HIS A 272 9.89 10.32 13.72
C HIS A 272 10.62 9.56 12.63
N GLU A 273 11.33 10.32 11.80
CA GLU A 273 12.24 9.79 10.78
C GLU A 273 13.20 8.75 11.38
N GLN A 274 13.65 8.94 12.62
CA GLN A 274 14.54 8.03 13.35
C GLN A 274 14.02 6.59 13.45
N HIS A 275 12.71 6.35 13.44
CA HIS A 275 12.12 5.02 13.60
C HIS A 275 11.94 4.24 12.30
N LEU A 276 12.30 4.82 11.15
CA LEU A 276 12.03 4.23 9.83
C LEU A 276 12.60 2.81 9.69
N VAL A 277 13.87 2.57 10.01
CA VAL A 277 14.53 1.26 9.82
C VAL A 277 13.85 0.15 10.62
N LYS A 278 13.59 0.39 11.91
CA LYS A 278 12.91 -0.59 12.78
C LYS A 278 11.48 -0.86 12.32
N SER A 279 10.75 0.19 11.94
CA SER A 279 9.37 0.06 11.45
C SER A 279 9.33 -0.74 10.14
N LEU A 280 10.26 -0.49 9.20
CA LEU A 280 10.38 -1.28 7.98
C LEU A 280 10.69 -2.76 8.28
N LYS A 281 11.62 -3.05 9.19
CA LYS A 281 11.93 -4.43 9.59
C LYS A 281 10.73 -5.11 10.27
N ALA A 282 10.02 -4.41 11.15
CA ALA A 282 8.81 -4.91 11.80
C ALA A 282 7.72 -5.23 10.76
N THR A 283 7.46 -4.34 9.78
CA THR A 283 6.49 -4.66 8.72
C THR A 283 6.88 -5.92 7.95
N ALA A 284 8.16 -6.11 7.59
CA ALA A 284 8.60 -7.30 6.88
C ALA A 284 8.34 -8.60 7.69
N LEU A 285 8.63 -8.58 8.99
CA LEU A 285 8.39 -9.72 9.89
C LEU A 285 6.90 -10.04 10.03
N LEU A 286 6.07 -9.01 10.20
CA LEU A 286 4.63 -9.15 10.43
C LEU A 286 3.90 -9.63 9.18
N HIS A 287 4.25 -9.10 8.00
CA HIS A 287 3.76 -9.60 6.71
C HIS A 287 4.07 -11.11 6.55
N LEU A 288 5.32 -11.52 6.81
CA LEU A 288 5.73 -12.92 6.73
C LEU A 288 4.98 -13.80 7.75
N ALA A 289 4.76 -13.30 8.97
CA ALA A 289 4.04 -14.03 10.00
C ALA A 289 2.55 -14.23 9.64
N LEU A 290 1.90 -13.18 9.12
CA LEU A 290 0.48 -13.20 8.75
C LEU A 290 0.17 -14.03 7.50
N GLN A 291 1.18 -14.34 6.68
CA GLN A 291 1.07 -15.34 5.60
C GLN A 291 0.97 -16.78 6.14
N GLN A 292 1.31 -17.00 7.41
CA GLN A 292 1.23 -18.31 8.06
C GLN A 292 -0.09 -18.46 8.81
N LYS A 293 -0.49 -19.70 9.07
CA LYS A 293 -1.65 -19.99 9.93
C LYS A 293 -1.30 -19.75 11.39
N LEU A 294 -1.46 -18.52 11.86
CA LEU A 294 -1.26 -18.15 13.27
C LEU A 294 -2.48 -18.54 14.13
N PRO A 295 -2.28 -18.85 15.43
CA PRO A 295 -3.36 -18.88 16.40
C PRO A 295 -4.10 -17.53 16.42
N THR A 296 -5.42 -17.55 16.60
CA THR A 296 -6.26 -16.34 16.50
C THR A 296 -5.71 -15.19 17.34
N ALA A 297 -5.34 -15.42 18.61
CA ALA A 297 -4.80 -14.37 19.47
C ALA A 297 -3.56 -13.68 18.89
N LYS A 298 -2.64 -14.47 18.34
CA LYS A 298 -1.39 -13.98 17.75
C LYS A 298 -1.62 -13.32 16.39
N HIS A 299 -2.62 -13.76 15.64
CA HIS A 299 -3.07 -13.07 14.42
C HIS A 299 -3.54 -11.65 14.76
N ARG A 300 -4.40 -11.50 15.78
CA ARG A 300 -4.89 -10.17 16.21
C ARG A 300 -3.77 -9.22 16.58
N GLU A 301 -2.86 -9.70 17.42
CA GLU A 301 -1.68 -8.95 17.85
C GLU A 301 -0.83 -8.53 16.65
N ALA A 302 -0.53 -9.46 15.74
CA ALA A 302 0.24 -9.17 14.54
C ALA A 302 -0.44 -8.12 13.63
N SER A 303 -1.77 -8.19 13.46
CA SER A 303 -2.53 -7.21 12.68
C SER A 303 -2.46 -5.80 13.26
N LEU A 304 -2.62 -5.66 14.58
CA LEU A 304 -2.48 -4.36 15.26
C LEU A 304 -1.05 -3.83 15.16
N LEU A 305 -0.04 -4.67 15.44
CA LEU A 305 1.37 -4.29 15.34
C LEU A 305 1.72 -3.84 13.91
N LEU A 306 1.14 -4.47 12.90
CA LEU A 306 1.37 -4.11 11.51
C LEU A 306 0.82 -2.71 11.22
N ALA A 307 -0.40 -2.43 11.70
CA ALA A 307 -1.01 -1.11 11.59
C ALA A 307 -0.15 -0.02 12.27
N LEU A 308 0.34 -0.30 13.48
CA LEU A 308 1.25 0.58 14.23
C LEU A 308 2.57 0.82 13.48
N ALA A 309 3.16 -0.23 12.92
CA ALA A 309 4.39 -0.11 12.14
C ALA A 309 4.20 0.79 10.93
N TYR A 310 3.08 0.65 10.20
CA TYR A 310 2.76 1.52 9.07
C TYR A 310 2.54 2.97 9.49
N HIS A 311 1.94 3.19 10.66
CA HIS A 311 1.76 4.54 11.19
C HIS A 311 3.10 5.23 11.44
N ARG A 312 4.11 4.49 11.91
CA ARG A 312 5.46 5.00 12.18
C ARG A 312 6.35 5.18 10.95
N ILE A 313 5.93 4.75 9.76
CA ILE A 313 6.73 4.92 8.54
C ILE A 313 6.45 6.29 7.91
N PRO A 314 7.38 7.26 7.93
CA PRO A 314 7.22 8.63 7.40
C PRO A 314 7.38 8.69 5.87
N ILE A 315 6.70 7.80 5.14
CA ILE A 315 6.74 7.76 3.68
C ILE A 315 5.32 7.86 3.15
N GLN A 316 5.06 8.90 2.37
CA GLN A 316 3.73 9.22 1.84
C GLN A 316 3.09 8.03 1.09
N SER A 317 3.88 7.26 0.34
CA SER A 317 3.40 6.07 -0.38
C SER A 317 2.81 4.97 0.51
N PHE A 318 3.04 5.05 1.82
CA PHE A 318 2.51 4.10 2.80
C PHE A 318 1.40 4.66 3.68
N GLU A 319 1.00 5.92 3.51
CA GLU A 319 -0.07 6.54 4.33
C GLU A 319 -1.38 5.76 4.21
N VAL A 320 -1.77 5.38 3.00
CA VAL A 320 -2.99 4.59 2.75
C VAL A 320 -3.04 3.32 3.59
N PHE A 321 -1.91 2.68 3.86
CA PHE A 321 -1.90 1.43 4.62
C PHE A 321 -2.15 1.64 6.11
N ARG A 322 -1.91 2.84 6.64
CA ARG A 322 -2.16 3.14 8.05
C ARG A 322 -3.64 2.95 8.37
N GLU A 323 -4.51 3.62 7.62
CA GLU A 323 -5.96 3.52 7.78
C GLU A 323 -6.45 2.11 7.49
N LEU A 324 -6.00 1.52 6.38
CA LEU A 324 -6.48 0.21 5.95
C LEU A 324 -6.22 -0.89 6.98
N TYR A 325 -5.02 -0.96 7.58
CA TYR A 325 -4.70 -1.99 8.56
C TYR A 325 -5.37 -1.75 9.92
N LEU A 326 -5.59 -0.48 10.30
CA LEU A 326 -6.36 -0.15 11.50
C LEU A 326 -7.83 -0.57 11.33
N GLU A 327 -8.47 -0.16 10.23
CA GLU A 327 -9.84 -0.55 9.90
C GLU A 327 -9.98 -2.07 9.85
N GLN A 328 -9.04 -2.74 9.22
CA GLN A 328 -9.08 -4.19 9.11
C GLN A 328 -9.01 -4.89 10.46
N THR A 329 -8.12 -4.45 11.36
CA THR A 329 -8.01 -4.99 12.71
C THR A 329 -9.35 -4.88 13.45
N ILE A 330 -10.07 -3.76 13.29
CA ILE A 330 -11.39 -3.54 13.89
C ILE A 330 -12.43 -4.52 13.34
N ARG A 331 -12.45 -4.71 12.02
CA ARG A 331 -13.44 -5.54 11.33
C ARG A 331 -13.25 -7.03 11.55
N GLU A 332 -12.00 -7.49 11.55
CA GLU A 332 -11.68 -8.91 11.71
C GLU A 332 -11.82 -9.38 13.16
N PHE A 333 -11.55 -8.49 14.11
CA PHE A 333 -11.51 -8.83 15.52
C PHE A 333 -12.37 -7.91 16.38
N PRO A 334 -13.67 -7.76 16.07
CA PRO A 334 -14.54 -6.82 16.76
C PRO A 334 -14.59 -7.10 18.27
N GLN A 335 -14.75 -6.05 19.07
CA GLN A 335 -14.87 -6.12 20.54
C GLN A 335 -13.66 -6.68 21.29
N THR A 336 -12.49 -6.77 20.63
CA THR A 336 -11.22 -7.12 21.27
C THR A 336 -10.45 -5.87 21.72
N PRO A 337 -9.53 -5.98 22.71
CA PRO A 337 -8.65 -4.86 23.08
C PRO A 337 -7.88 -4.29 21.87
N GLU A 338 -7.44 -5.15 20.96
CA GLU A 338 -6.70 -4.76 19.75
C GLU A 338 -7.57 -3.93 18.80
N ALA A 339 -8.85 -4.31 18.61
CA ALA A 339 -9.79 -3.52 17.83
C ALA A 339 -10.13 -2.17 18.48
N GLN A 340 -10.23 -2.12 19.80
CA GLN A 340 -10.46 -0.86 20.52
C GLN A 340 -9.28 0.09 20.37
N GLN A 341 -8.05 -0.43 20.50
CA GLN A 341 -6.84 0.34 20.27
C GLN A 341 -6.74 0.80 18.81
N ALA A 342 -6.98 -0.11 17.85
CA ALA A 342 -6.99 0.24 16.43
C ALA A 342 -8.00 1.36 16.11
N PHE A 343 -9.18 1.35 16.74
CA PHE A 343 -10.17 2.41 16.58
C PHE A 343 -9.67 3.76 17.10
N VAL A 344 -9.06 3.80 18.29
CA VAL A 344 -8.51 5.05 18.85
C VAL A 344 -7.50 5.67 17.89
N LEU A 345 -6.55 4.85 17.40
CA LEU A 345 -5.52 5.31 16.46
C LEU A 345 -6.12 5.74 15.10
N TYR A 346 -7.16 5.05 14.63
CA TYR A 346 -7.87 5.40 13.40
C TYR A 346 -8.57 6.75 13.56
N GLN A 347 -9.30 6.93 14.67
CA GLN A 347 -9.99 8.18 14.96
C GLN A 347 -9.01 9.35 15.06
N GLU A 348 -7.92 9.19 15.83
CA GLU A 348 -6.88 10.22 15.96
C GLU A 348 -6.27 10.60 14.61
N TYR A 349 -6.00 9.62 13.74
CA TYR A 349 -5.48 9.89 12.40
C TYR A 349 -6.49 10.68 11.56
N ILE A 350 -7.75 10.25 11.50
CA ILE A 350 -8.81 10.92 10.73
C ILE A 350 -9.05 12.34 11.26
N GLU A 351 -9.05 12.52 12.59
CA GLU A 351 -9.19 13.84 13.20
C GLU A 351 -7.98 14.73 12.89
N PHE A 352 -6.77 14.19 12.95
CA PHE A 352 -5.54 14.92 12.62
C PHE A 352 -5.55 15.44 11.18
N VAL A 353 -5.84 14.58 10.19
CA VAL A 353 -5.83 14.99 8.77
C VAL A 353 -6.97 15.96 8.41
N ASN A 354 -8.04 15.98 9.22
CA ASN A 354 -9.18 16.88 9.08
C ASN A 354 -9.15 18.07 10.07
N SER A 355 -8.05 18.25 10.79
CA SER A 355 -7.84 19.38 11.70
C SER A 355 -7.03 20.49 11.02
N GLY A 356 -7.32 21.73 11.39
CA GLY A 356 -6.57 22.90 10.94
C GLY A 356 -6.74 24.10 11.88
N SER A 357 -6.34 25.29 11.44
CA SER A 357 -6.47 26.52 12.24
C SER A 357 -7.91 26.88 12.59
N SER A 358 -8.89 26.38 11.82
CA SER A 358 -10.33 26.56 12.06
C SER A 358 -10.96 25.48 12.94
N GLY A 359 -10.17 24.55 13.49
CA GLY A 359 -10.65 23.39 14.24
C GLY A 359 -10.80 22.13 13.38
N LEU A 360 -11.57 21.17 13.89
CA LEU A 360 -11.84 19.87 13.26
C LEU A 360 -13.03 19.95 12.29
N HIS A 361 -12.83 19.53 11.03
CA HIS A 361 -13.88 19.47 10.02
C HIS A 361 -13.96 18.09 9.37
N LEU A 362 -14.83 17.22 9.92
CA LEU A 362 -15.05 15.88 9.36
C LEU A 362 -16.15 15.90 8.30
N GLU A 363 -15.84 15.36 7.11
CA GLU A 363 -16.83 15.12 6.07
C GLU A 363 -17.90 14.12 6.55
N PRO A 364 -19.15 14.17 6.02
CA PRO A 364 -20.21 13.25 6.44
C PRO A 364 -19.85 11.76 6.30
N GLU A 365 -19.07 11.41 5.28
CA GLU A 365 -18.60 10.04 5.04
C GLU A 365 -17.64 9.58 6.15
N ASP A 366 -16.71 10.44 6.58
CA ASP A 366 -15.77 10.15 7.68
C ASP A 366 -16.52 9.98 9.01
N GLN A 367 -17.53 10.83 9.28
CA GLN A 367 -18.35 10.71 10.48
C GLN A 367 -19.10 9.38 10.52
N GLN A 368 -19.74 9.00 9.40
CA GLN A 368 -20.44 7.71 9.29
C GLN A 368 -19.48 6.54 9.48
N LYS A 369 -18.29 6.62 8.88
CA LYS A 369 -17.26 5.60 9.00
C LYS A 369 -16.76 5.45 10.44
N LEU A 370 -16.46 6.55 11.12
CA LEU A 370 -16.04 6.54 12.52
C LEU A 370 -17.12 5.94 13.43
N GLN A 371 -18.39 6.29 13.23
CA GLN A 371 -19.49 5.69 13.99
C GLN A 371 -19.62 4.18 13.75
N GLU A 372 -19.49 3.74 12.50
CA GLU A 372 -19.52 2.33 12.11
C GLU A 372 -18.40 1.55 12.81
N LEU A 373 -17.15 2.00 12.66
CA LEU A 373 -15.98 1.35 13.22
C LEU A 373 -16.00 1.35 14.75
N ARG A 374 -16.49 2.42 15.38
CA ARG A 374 -16.67 2.47 16.84
C ARG A 374 -17.62 1.38 17.33
N ARG A 375 -18.74 1.19 16.63
CA ARG A 375 -19.73 0.17 16.99
C ARG A 375 -19.12 -1.24 16.89
N LEU A 376 -18.31 -1.50 15.86
CA LEU A 376 -17.60 -2.77 15.72
C LEU A 376 -16.55 -2.97 16.83
N ALA A 377 -15.77 -1.94 17.15
CA ALA A 377 -14.71 -1.99 18.14
C ALA A 377 -15.21 -2.15 19.59
N PHE A 378 -16.32 -1.49 19.97
CA PHE A 378 -16.79 -1.43 21.36
C PHE A 378 -18.13 -2.16 21.61
N GLY A 379 -18.82 -2.62 20.56
CA GLY A 379 -20.12 -3.31 20.70
C GLY A 379 -21.27 -2.42 21.20
N LYS A 380 -21.07 -1.10 21.31
CA LYS A 380 -22.06 -0.12 21.76
C LYS A 380 -22.37 0.86 20.64
N PRO A 381 -23.64 1.29 20.46
CA PRO A 381 -23.94 2.42 19.60
C PRO A 381 -23.15 3.64 20.09
N ALA A 382 -22.65 4.47 19.14
CA ALA A 382 -21.96 5.69 19.49
C ALA A 382 -22.83 6.51 20.46
N LEU A 383 -22.25 7.01 21.54
CA LEU A 383 -22.90 8.05 22.32
C LEU A 383 -23.16 9.19 21.33
N VAL A 384 -24.43 9.49 21.07
CA VAL A 384 -24.81 10.68 20.31
C VAL A 384 -24.22 11.84 21.08
N VAL A 385 -23.08 12.38 20.62
CA VAL A 385 -22.53 13.60 21.18
C VAL A 385 -23.58 14.66 20.84
N PRO A 386 -24.28 15.24 21.83
CA PRO A 386 -25.27 16.25 21.52
C PRO A 386 -24.57 17.40 20.78
N ASP A 387 -25.24 17.99 19.79
CA ASP A 387 -24.77 19.14 18.98
C ASP A 387 -24.37 20.39 19.79
N THR A 388 -24.32 20.30 21.12
CA THR A 388 -24.08 21.39 22.07
C THR A 388 -22.67 21.96 22.04
N PHE A 389 -21.73 21.43 21.25
CA PHE A 389 -20.38 22.01 21.08
C PHE A 389 -20.24 22.95 19.87
N ARG A 390 -21.32 23.26 19.13
CA ARG A 390 -21.29 24.22 18.01
C ARG A 390 -21.45 25.71 18.38
N MET A 391 -21.48 26.10 19.66
CA MET A 391 -21.71 27.50 20.05
C MET A 391 -20.63 28.06 20.98
N ILE A 392 -19.40 28.20 20.50
CA ILE A 392 -18.51 29.32 20.86
C ILE A 392 -17.71 29.68 19.59
N GLN A 393 -18.23 30.60 18.78
CA GLN A 393 -17.48 31.35 17.78
C GLN A 393 -17.36 32.80 18.24
#